data_AF-A0A170XFL5-F1
#
_entry.id   AF-A0A170XFL5-F1
#
_cell.length_a   1.000
_cell.length_b   1.000
_cell.length_c   1.000
_cell.angle_alpha   90.00
_cell.angle_beta   90.00
_cell.angle_gamma   90.00
#
_symmetry.space_group_name_H-M   'P 1'
#
loop_
_entity.id
_entity.type
_entity.pdbx_description
1 polymer ?
#
loop_
_entity_poly.entity_id
_entity_poly.type
_entity_poly.pdbx_seq_one_letter_code
_entity_poly.pdbx_strand_id
1 'polypeptide(L)'
;PLLTAQNYWMLQGERGDIAFRFHRYLENNHMIGRVTVCDINKEMLRVGEDRAKKAGLSGKIEWVEGDAERLAFPEESFTAYTIAFGIRNVTRIHEALLEAKRVLCPGGRFLCLEFSHVDNPLLKKIYDEYSFQVIPAMGQIVSGDWRSYQYLVESIRQFPDQETFA
;
A
#
# COMPACT_ATOMS: atom_id res chain seq x y z
N PRO A 1 -21.35 -21.50 7.80
CA PRO A 1 -22.17 -20.33 7.39
C PRO A 1 -21.37 -19.47 6.40
N LEU A 2 -21.87 -19.39 5.17
CA LEU A 2 -21.23 -18.82 3.98
C LEU A 2 -20.80 -17.36 4.17
N LEU A 3 -19.50 -17.11 4.34
CA LEU A 3 -18.88 -15.79 4.26
C LEU A 3 -18.61 -15.46 2.79
N THR A 4 -19.67 -15.16 2.05
CA THR A 4 -19.60 -14.82 0.61
C THR A 4 -19.79 -13.31 0.45
N ALA A 5 -18.81 -12.54 0.92
CA ALA A 5 -18.60 -11.14 0.56
C ALA A 5 -17.20 -10.74 1.06
N GLN A 6 -16.16 -11.19 0.37
CA GLN A 6 -14.81 -10.72 0.69
C GLN A 6 -14.65 -9.33 0.06
N ASN A 7 -14.87 -8.28 0.85
CA ASN A 7 -14.51 -6.94 0.43
C ASN A 7 -13.04 -6.71 0.80
N TYR A 8 -12.23 -6.31 -0.17
CA TYR A 8 -10.79 -6.09 -0.02
C TYR A 8 -10.45 -4.64 -0.22
N TRP A 9 -9.52 -4.16 0.60
CA TRP A 9 -9.08 -2.79 0.59
C TRP A 9 -7.60 -2.65 0.32
N MET A 10 -7.27 -1.70 -0.56
CA MET A 10 -5.89 -1.35 -0.83
C MET A 10 -5.72 0.15 -0.75
N LEU A 11 -4.83 0.57 0.16
CA LEU A 11 -4.51 1.98 0.35
C LEU A 11 -3.08 2.27 -0.09
N GLN A 12 -2.97 3.27 -0.96
CA GLN A 12 -1.79 4.01 -1.44
C GLN A 12 -0.54 3.24 -1.90
N GLY A 13 0.01 3.68 -3.03
CA GLY A 13 1.40 3.44 -3.43
C GLY A 13 1.59 2.65 -4.73
N GLU A 14 0.57 1.94 -5.20
CA GLU A 14 0.67 1.17 -6.44
C GLU A 14 -0.48 1.43 -7.40
N ARG A 15 -0.17 1.41 -8.70
CA ARG A 15 -1.08 1.65 -9.83
C ARG A 15 -2.08 0.47 -10.06
N GLY A 16 -2.54 -0.17 -8.98
CA GLY A 16 -3.52 -1.27 -9.01
C GLY A 16 -2.97 -2.70 -9.08
N ASP A 17 -1.65 -2.92 -9.04
CA ASP A 17 -1.05 -4.24 -9.34
C ASP A 17 -1.47 -5.33 -8.32
N ILE A 18 -1.43 -5.05 -7.02
CA ILE A 18 -1.90 -5.98 -5.98
C ILE A 18 -3.41 -6.23 -6.12
N ALA A 19 -4.21 -5.18 -6.35
CA ALA A 19 -5.65 -5.30 -6.59
C ALA A 19 -5.98 -6.23 -7.77
N PHE A 20 -5.21 -6.15 -8.86
CA PHE A 20 -5.38 -7.03 -10.03
C PHE A 20 -5.06 -8.48 -9.70
N ARG A 21 -3.99 -8.73 -8.93
CA ARG A 21 -3.62 -10.08 -8.49
C ARG A 21 -4.67 -10.68 -7.58
N PHE A 22 -5.24 -9.91 -6.66
CA PHE A 22 -6.33 -10.37 -5.81
C PHE A 22 -7.58 -10.69 -6.61
N HIS A 23 -8.00 -9.83 -7.52
CA HIS A 23 -9.16 -10.12 -8.37
C HIS A 23 -8.97 -11.41 -9.17
N ARG A 24 -7.80 -11.60 -9.80
CA ARG A 24 -7.48 -12.85 -10.52
C ARG A 24 -7.46 -14.06 -9.60
N TYR A 25 -6.99 -13.91 -8.36
CA TYR A 25 -7.05 -14.98 -7.36
C TYR A 25 -8.50 -15.35 -7.05
N LEU A 26 -9.40 -14.37 -6.87
CA LEU A 26 -10.82 -14.63 -6.64
C LEU A 26 -11.45 -15.35 -7.82
N GLU A 27 -11.22 -14.89 -9.05
CA GLU A 27 -11.74 -15.55 -10.26
C GLU A 27 -11.22 -16.99 -10.39
N ASN A 28 -9.91 -17.21 -10.28
CA ASN A 28 -9.31 -18.53 -10.43
C ASN A 28 -9.80 -19.54 -9.39
N ASN A 29 -10.16 -19.08 -8.20
CA ASN A 29 -10.68 -19.91 -7.12
C ASN A 29 -12.22 -19.93 -7.07
N HIS A 30 -12.90 -19.36 -8.07
CA HIS A 30 -14.37 -19.26 -8.13
C HIS A 30 -15.00 -18.63 -6.89
N MET A 31 -14.31 -17.65 -6.30
CA MET A 31 -14.74 -16.93 -5.11
C MET A 31 -15.42 -15.63 -5.50
N ILE A 32 -16.48 -15.28 -4.77
CA ILE A 32 -17.17 -13.99 -4.93
C ILE A 32 -16.57 -13.00 -3.91
N GLY A 33 -15.98 -11.94 -4.43
CA GLY A 33 -15.44 -10.84 -3.63
C GLY A 33 -15.44 -9.53 -4.40
N ARG A 34 -15.33 -8.43 -3.67
CA ARG A 34 -15.16 -7.08 -4.21
C ARG A 34 -13.78 -6.56 -3.84
N VAL A 35 -13.15 -5.85 -4.78
CA VAL A 35 -11.87 -5.20 -4.56
C VAL A 35 -12.09 -3.71 -4.68
N THR A 36 -11.76 -2.97 -3.62
CA THR A 36 -11.84 -1.52 -3.53
C THR A 36 -10.44 -0.95 -3.35
N VAL A 37 -10.06 0.00 -4.20
CA VAL A 37 -8.81 0.76 -4.10
C VAL A 37 -9.13 2.15 -3.58
N CYS A 38 -8.48 2.56 -2.50
CA CYS A 38 -8.64 3.87 -1.87
C CYS A 38 -7.32 4.65 -1.92
N ASP A 39 -7.34 5.87 -2.43
CA ASP A 39 -6.16 6.74 -2.46
C ASP A 39 -6.58 8.21 -2.30
N ILE A 40 -5.77 9.02 -1.64
CA ILE A 40 -6.02 10.47 -1.52
C ILE A 40 -5.68 11.19 -2.84
N ASN A 41 -4.80 10.59 -3.66
CA ASN A 41 -4.38 11.14 -4.93
C ASN A 41 -5.26 10.62 -6.08
N LYS A 42 -6.16 11.48 -6.53
CA LYS A 42 -7.06 11.21 -7.65
C LYS A 42 -6.36 10.83 -8.97
N GLU A 43 -5.16 11.36 -9.23
CA GLU A 43 -4.43 11.02 -10.46
C GLU A 43 -3.91 9.58 -10.41
N MET A 44 -3.52 9.09 -9.23
CA MET A 44 -3.14 7.69 -9.04
C MET A 44 -4.31 6.73 -9.29
N LEU A 45 -5.50 7.09 -8.81
CA LEU A 45 -6.73 6.33 -9.07
C LEU A 45 -7.04 6.29 -10.57
N ARG A 46 -6.92 7.43 -11.26
CA ARG A 46 -7.14 7.53 -12.71
C ARG A 46 -6.20 6.62 -13.49
N VAL A 47 -4.90 6.66 -13.18
CA VAL A 47 -3.90 5.78 -13.80
C VAL A 47 -4.22 4.31 -13.53
N GLY A 48 -4.62 3.98 -12.29
CA GLY A 48 -5.04 2.62 -11.92
C GLY A 48 -6.27 2.14 -12.70
N GLU A 49 -7.28 2.98 -12.84
CA GLU A 49 -8.50 2.70 -13.60
C GLU A 49 -8.19 2.46 -15.09
N ASP A 50 -7.33 3.28 -15.70
CA ASP A 50 -6.91 3.10 -17.09
C ASP A 50 -6.12 1.80 -17.30
N ARG A 51 -5.31 1.39 -16.32
CA ARG A 51 -4.64 0.08 -16.34
C ARG A 51 -5.63 -1.06 -16.18
N ALA A 52 -6.63 -0.93 -15.31
CA ALA A 52 -7.68 -1.92 -15.15
C ALA A 52 -8.48 -2.11 -16.44
N LYS A 53 -8.82 -1.02 -17.14
CA LYS A 53 -9.47 -1.06 -18.46
C LYS A 53 -8.62 -1.85 -19.46
N LYS A 54 -7.33 -1.55 -19.58
CA LYS A 54 -6.39 -2.28 -20.46
C LYS A 54 -6.24 -3.75 -20.09
N ALA A 55 -6.37 -4.09 -18.81
CA ALA A 55 -6.27 -5.46 -18.31
C ALA A 55 -7.59 -6.26 -18.38
N GLY A 56 -8.67 -5.68 -18.92
CA GLY A 56 -9.99 -6.33 -18.98
C GLY A 56 -10.73 -6.38 -17.64
N LEU A 57 -10.31 -5.58 -16.66
CA LEU A 57 -10.86 -5.51 -15.30
C LEU A 57 -11.81 -4.31 -15.10
N SER A 58 -12.30 -3.73 -16.19
CA SER A 58 -13.22 -2.58 -16.12
C SER A 58 -14.50 -2.96 -15.35
N GLY A 59 -14.86 -2.15 -14.36
CA GLY A 59 -16.03 -2.39 -13.50
C GLY A 59 -15.89 -3.56 -12.51
N LYS A 60 -14.72 -4.20 -12.43
CA LYS A 60 -14.41 -5.28 -11.47
C LYS A 60 -13.77 -4.78 -10.18
N ILE A 61 -13.22 -3.59 -10.22
CA ILE A 61 -12.52 -2.93 -9.11
C ILE A 61 -13.20 -1.59 -8.88
N GLU A 62 -13.52 -1.32 -7.63
CA GLU A 62 -14.05 -0.04 -7.18
C GLU A 62 -12.88 0.90 -6.86
N TRP A 63 -12.96 2.15 -7.31
CA TRP A 63 -11.93 3.16 -7.09
C TRP A 63 -12.54 4.30 -6.28
N VAL A 64 -11.98 4.59 -5.12
CA VAL A 64 -12.51 5.57 -4.16
C VAL A 64 -11.42 6.57 -3.79
N GLU A 65 -11.75 7.85 -3.87
CA GLU A 65 -10.89 8.92 -3.36
C GLU A 65 -11.12 9.05 -1.85
N GLY A 66 -10.07 8.94 -1.03
CA GLY A 66 -10.22 8.95 0.41
C GLY A 66 -8.92 9.06 1.20
N ASP A 67 -9.00 9.65 2.38
CA ASP A 67 -7.90 9.80 3.34
C ASP A 67 -7.82 8.57 4.25
N ALA A 68 -6.65 7.94 4.31
CA ALA A 68 -6.35 6.78 5.15
C ALA A 68 -6.66 6.99 6.64
N GLU A 69 -6.51 8.23 7.11
CA GLU A 69 -6.73 8.61 8.50
C GLU A 69 -8.22 8.79 8.81
N ARG A 70 -9.08 8.81 7.79
CA ARG A 70 -10.53 8.94 7.95
C ARG A 70 -11.27 8.31 6.78
N LEU A 71 -11.44 7.01 6.86
CA LEU A 71 -12.06 6.19 5.84
C LEU A 71 -13.57 6.41 5.79
N ALA A 72 -14.09 6.81 4.63
CA ALA A 72 -15.52 7.01 4.39
C ALA A 72 -16.33 5.70 4.26
N PHE A 73 -16.04 4.72 5.11
CA PHE A 73 -16.60 3.37 5.00
C PHE A 73 -17.07 2.86 6.36
N PRO A 74 -18.08 1.97 6.38
CA PRO A 74 -18.61 1.42 7.62
C PRO A 74 -17.57 0.62 8.39
N GLU A 75 -17.77 0.49 9.69
CA GLU A 75 -17.02 -0.46 10.51
C GLU A 75 -17.26 -1.91 10.04
N GLU A 76 -16.29 -2.79 10.29
CA GLU A 76 -16.39 -4.23 10.01
C GLU A 76 -16.85 -4.58 8.60
N SER A 77 -16.44 -3.80 7.60
CA SER A 77 -16.88 -3.93 6.21
C SER A 77 -15.91 -4.70 5.32
N PHE A 78 -14.66 -4.90 5.75
CA PHE A 78 -13.61 -5.58 4.98
C PHE A 78 -13.04 -6.80 5.71
N THR A 79 -12.79 -7.87 4.96
CA THR A 79 -12.17 -9.09 5.49
C THR A 79 -10.64 -9.05 5.38
N ALA A 80 -10.10 -8.19 4.52
CA ALA A 80 -8.68 -7.87 4.54
C ALA A 80 -8.39 -6.45 4.07
N TYR A 81 -7.36 -5.88 4.67
CA TYR A 81 -6.85 -4.55 4.41
C TYR A 81 -5.38 -4.69 4.03
N THR A 82 -5.00 -4.10 2.91
CA THR A 82 -3.64 -4.14 2.38
C THR A 82 -3.13 -2.72 2.19
N ILE A 83 -1.88 -2.48 2.55
CA ILE A 83 -1.18 -1.23 2.29
C ILE A 83 0.24 -1.56 1.85
N ALA A 84 0.68 -0.97 0.74
CA ALA A 84 1.96 -1.29 0.12
C ALA A 84 2.72 -0.02 -0.27
N PHE A 85 3.82 0.28 0.42
CA PHE A 85 4.65 1.46 0.23
C PHE A 85 3.93 2.82 0.39
N GLY A 86 2.73 2.80 0.98
CA GLY A 86 1.87 3.97 1.15
C GLY A 86 1.84 4.52 2.57
N ILE A 87 2.07 3.68 3.59
CA ILE A 87 1.81 4.05 4.99
C ILE A 87 2.81 5.08 5.51
N ARG A 88 4.03 5.12 4.97
CA ARG A 88 5.04 6.14 5.31
C ARG A 88 4.65 7.56 4.88
N ASN A 89 3.74 7.69 3.90
CA ASN A 89 3.28 9.00 3.40
C ASN A 89 2.04 9.51 4.15
N VAL A 90 1.55 8.75 5.13
CA VAL A 90 0.43 9.15 5.98
C VAL A 90 0.95 10.04 7.10
N THR A 91 0.25 11.14 7.39
CA THR A 91 0.69 12.14 8.37
C THR A 91 0.61 11.59 9.79
N ARG A 92 -0.47 10.85 10.09
CA ARG A 92 -0.76 10.23 11.38
C ARG A 92 -0.97 8.74 11.20
N ILE A 93 0.14 8.00 11.17
CA ILE A 93 0.15 6.54 11.00
C ILE A 93 -0.78 5.85 12.01
N HIS A 94 -0.76 6.26 13.28
CA HIS A 94 -1.61 5.69 14.33
C HIS A 94 -3.12 5.81 13.99
N GLU A 95 -3.56 6.96 13.48
CA GLU A 95 -4.97 7.15 13.08
C GLU A 95 -5.33 6.25 11.90
N ALA A 96 -4.44 6.12 10.91
CA ALA A 96 -4.67 5.21 9.79
C ALA A 96 -4.69 3.73 10.21
N LEU A 97 -3.91 3.33 11.21
CA LEU A 97 -3.98 1.97 11.78
C LEU A 97 -5.29 1.74 12.55
N LEU A 98 -5.77 2.73 13.30
CA LEU A 98 -7.08 2.67 13.95
C LEU A 98 -8.22 2.57 12.94
N GLU A 99 -8.16 3.34 11.85
CA GLU A 99 -9.14 3.27 10.77
C GLU A 99 -9.09 1.93 10.05
N ALA A 100 -7.89 1.40 9.74
CA ALA A 100 -7.72 0.08 9.17
C ALA A 100 -8.34 -1.01 10.07
N LYS A 101 -8.13 -0.91 11.39
CA LYS A 101 -8.76 -1.79 12.37
C LYS A 101 -10.28 -1.64 12.41
N ARG A 102 -10.79 -0.41 12.39
CA ARG A 102 -12.24 -0.12 12.44
C ARG A 102 -12.98 -0.74 11.26
N VAL A 103 -12.43 -0.62 10.06
CA VAL A 103 -13.09 -1.12 8.85
C VAL A 103 -12.92 -2.63 8.65
N LEU A 104 -12.00 -3.29 9.38
CA LEU A 104 -11.81 -4.73 9.35
C LEU A 104 -12.85 -5.47 10.21
N CYS A 105 -13.45 -6.53 9.66
CA CYS A 105 -14.28 -7.45 10.45
C CYS A 105 -13.44 -8.17 11.53
N PRO A 106 -14.07 -8.67 12.60
CA PRO A 106 -13.42 -9.61 13.51
C PRO A 106 -12.84 -10.82 12.76
N GLY A 107 -11.54 -11.10 12.97
CA GLY A 107 -10.81 -12.13 12.23
C GLY A 107 -10.32 -11.72 10.83
N GLY A 108 -10.58 -10.47 10.44
CA GLY A 108 -10.02 -9.87 9.23
C GLY A 108 -8.50 -9.72 9.32
N ARG A 109 -7.85 -9.60 8.16
CA ARG A 109 -6.38 -9.56 8.07
C ARG A 109 -5.89 -8.19 7.63
N PHE A 110 -5.00 -7.60 8.41
CA PHE A 110 -4.21 -6.45 8.01
C PHE A 110 -2.87 -6.93 7.43
N LEU A 111 -2.52 -6.47 6.23
CA LEU A 111 -1.24 -6.75 5.59
C LEU A 111 -0.56 -5.43 5.22
N CYS A 112 0.55 -5.14 5.86
CA CYS A 112 1.39 -4.00 5.55
C CYS A 112 2.66 -4.49 4.86
N LEU A 113 2.94 -3.94 3.68
CA LEU A 113 4.21 -4.09 2.98
C LEU A 113 4.86 -2.71 2.93
N GLU A 114 5.94 -2.52 3.67
CA GLU A 114 6.69 -1.26 3.67
C GLU A 114 8.18 -1.57 3.79
N PHE A 115 9.04 -0.62 3.41
CA PHE A 115 10.45 -0.72 3.72
C PHE A 115 10.64 -0.60 5.23
N SER A 116 11.19 -1.65 5.84
CA SER A 116 11.55 -1.64 7.25
C SER A 116 13.06 -1.54 7.46
N HIS A 117 13.44 -1.22 8.68
CA HIS A 117 14.83 -1.21 9.12
C HIS A 117 15.45 -2.62 9.02
N VAL A 118 16.71 -2.67 8.56
CA VAL A 118 17.50 -3.90 8.53
C VAL A 118 18.02 -4.16 9.94
N ASP A 119 17.49 -5.18 10.61
CA ASP A 119 17.82 -5.52 12.01
C ASP A 119 19.28 -5.96 12.21
N ASN A 120 19.95 -6.41 11.15
CA ASN A 120 21.34 -6.82 11.22
C ASN A 120 22.28 -5.60 11.14
N PRO A 121 23.05 -5.29 12.20
CA PRO A 121 23.87 -4.07 12.27
C PRO A 121 24.95 -3.99 11.17
N LEU A 122 25.46 -5.13 10.70
CA LEU A 122 26.46 -5.20 9.64
C LEU A 122 25.86 -4.87 8.28
N LEU A 123 24.68 -5.43 8.00
CA LEU A 123 23.93 -5.15 6.77
C LEU A 123 23.36 -3.73 6.78
N LYS A 124 22.94 -3.21 7.93
CA LYS A 124 22.53 -1.80 8.09
C LYS A 124 23.63 -0.85 7.68
N LYS A 125 24.87 -1.08 8.13
CA LYS A 125 26.02 -0.23 7.79
C LYS A 125 26.35 -0.30 6.29
N ILE A 126 26.38 -1.49 5.71
CA ILE A 126 26.64 -1.68 4.27
C ILE A 126 25.50 -1.06 3.43
N TYR A 127 24.25 -1.26 3.85
CA TYR A 127 23.07 -0.70 3.20
C TYR A 127 23.07 0.83 3.29
N ASP A 128 23.36 1.40 4.46
CA ASP A 128 23.47 2.85 4.68
C ASP A 128 24.57 3.48 3.82
N GLU A 129 25.76 2.87 3.78
CA GLU A 129 26.89 3.36 2.97
C GLU A 129 26.58 3.32 1.46
N TYR A 130 25.98 2.21 1.00
CA TYR A 130 25.57 2.02 -0.38
C TYR A 130 24.41 2.96 -0.77
N SER A 131 23.40 3.09 0.08
CA SER A 131 22.22 3.91 -0.18
C SER A 131 22.51 5.41 -0.11
N PHE A 132 23.44 5.89 0.73
CA PHE A 132 23.84 7.30 0.74
C PHE A 132 24.70 7.71 -0.46
N GLN A 133 25.58 6.83 -0.93
CA GLN A 133 26.55 7.21 -1.97
C GLN A 133 26.13 6.79 -3.38
N VAL A 134 25.48 5.64 -3.53
CA VAL A 134 25.24 5.04 -4.84
C VAL A 134 23.86 5.40 -5.37
N ILE A 135 22.80 5.35 -4.55
CA ILE A 135 21.43 5.57 -5.02
C ILE A 135 21.19 7.03 -5.50
N PRO A 136 21.58 8.09 -4.76
CA PRO A 136 21.41 9.47 -5.22
C PRO A 136 22.29 9.79 -6.44
N ALA A 137 23.53 9.29 -6.46
CA ALA A 137 24.43 9.48 -7.59
C ALA A 137 23.92 8.78 -8.86
N MET A 138 23.39 7.57 -8.74
CA MET A 138 22.73 6.86 -9.84
C MET A 138 21.42 7.53 -10.28
N GLY A 139 20.62 8.04 -9.34
CA GLY A 139 19.42 8.82 -9.65
C GLY A 139 19.73 10.11 -10.43
N GLN A 140 20.87 10.74 -10.13
CA GLN A 140 21.36 11.91 -10.86
C GLN A 140 21.89 11.56 -12.27
N ILE A 141 22.51 10.38 -12.44
CA ILE A 141 23.02 9.91 -13.73
C ILE A 141 21.90 9.39 -14.66
N VAL A 142 20.87 8.73 -14.10
CA VAL A 142 19.83 8.05 -14.88
C VAL A 142 18.59 8.92 -15.11
N SER A 143 18.19 9.72 -14.11
CA SER A 143 16.93 10.47 -14.11
C SER A 143 17.10 11.98 -13.88
N GLY A 144 18.31 12.46 -13.57
CA GLY A 144 18.59 13.88 -13.31
C GLY A 144 17.97 14.45 -12.03
N ASP A 145 17.28 13.64 -11.22
CA ASP A 145 16.55 14.09 -10.04
C ASP A 145 17.10 13.46 -8.75
N TRP A 146 18.13 14.09 -8.22
CA TRP A 146 18.80 13.68 -6.98
C TRP A 146 17.90 13.81 -5.74
N ARG A 147 16.98 14.80 -5.72
CA ARG A 147 16.15 15.11 -4.54
C ARG A 147 15.10 14.04 -4.28
N SER A 148 14.46 13.52 -5.33
CA SER A 148 13.45 12.47 -5.18
C SER A 148 14.02 11.19 -4.59
N TYR A 149 15.26 10.83 -4.95
CA TYR A 149 15.95 9.65 -4.41
C TYR A 149 16.47 9.86 -3.00
N GLN A 150 16.95 11.07 -2.65
CA GLN A 150 17.30 11.37 -1.27
C GLN A 150 16.07 11.32 -0.35
N TYR A 151 14.94 11.88 -0.78
CA TYR A 151 13.69 11.81 -0.03
C TYR A 151 13.23 10.36 0.19
N LEU A 152 13.39 9.49 -0.80
CA LEU A 152 13.12 8.06 -0.65
C LEU A 152 13.95 7.45 0.49
N VAL A 153 15.28 7.69 0.51
CA VAL A 153 16.18 7.17 1.56
C VAL A 153 15.85 7.73 2.94
N GLU A 154 15.53 9.03 3.02
CA GLU A 154 15.14 9.68 4.28
C GLU A 154 13.81 9.13 4.81
N SER A 155 12.82 8.92 3.92
CA SER A 155 11.52 8.37 4.31
C SER A 155 11.60 6.94 4.86
N ILE A 156 12.52 6.12 4.34
CA ILE A 156 12.75 4.75 4.82
C ILE A 156 13.32 4.76 6.25
N ARG A 157 14.22 5.72 6.56
CA ARG A 157 14.82 5.85 7.90
C ARG A 157 13.89 6.43 8.95
N GLN A 158 12.90 7.22 8.54
CA GLN A 158 11.91 7.77 9.48
C GLN A 158 10.80 6.78 9.82
N PHE A 159 10.70 5.66 9.09
CA PHE A 159 9.67 4.66 9.34
C PHE A 159 9.99 3.83 10.61
N PRO A 160 9.02 3.61 11.52
CA PRO A 160 9.25 2.84 12.74
C PRO A 160 9.69 1.39 12.44
N ASP A 161 10.41 0.78 13.37
CA ASP A 161 10.79 -0.63 13.29
C ASP A 161 9.58 -1.57 13.49
N GLN A 162 9.79 -2.85 13.16
CA GLN A 162 8.75 -3.87 13.11
C GLN A 162 8.05 -4.08 14.47
N GLU A 163 8.78 -3.97 15.58
CA GLU A 163 8.20 -4.12 16.93
C GLU A 163 7.40 -2.89 17.35
N THR A 164 7.84 -1.68 16.98
CA THR A 164 7.11 -0.44 17.27
C THR A 164 5.87 -0.28 16.39
N PHE A 165 5.87 -0.90 15.20
CA PHE A 165 4.76 -0.83 14.25
C PHE A 165 3.64 -1.88 14.49
N ALA A 166 3.93 -2.98 15.17
CA ALA A 166 2.99 -4.09 15.43
C ALA A 166 2.02 -3.81 16.58
#